data_AF-A0A520KS71-F1
#
_entry.id   AF-A0A520KS71-F1
#
_cell.length_a   1.000
_cell.length_b   1.000
_cell.length_c   1.000
_cell.angle_alpha   90.00
_cell.angle_beta   90.00
_cell.angle_gamma   90.00
#
_symmetry.space_group_name_H-M   'P 1'
#
loop_
_entity.id
_entity.type
_entity.pdbx_description
1 polymer ?
#
loop_
_entity_poly.entity_id
_entity_poly.type
_entity_poly.pdbx_seq_one_letter_code
_entity_poly.pdbx_strand_id
1 'polypeptide(L)' 'MQIEGECVLCGACVGVCPVDNLTIVGGELKIGEGCIGCGSCEKICPVEAISGRLSRSKNFSRGDIHIKYLLYRKNRR' A
#
# COMPACT_ATOMS: atom_id res chain seq x y z
N MET A 1 -1.73 4.14 6.96
CA MET A 1 -0.41 3.68 6.49
C MET A 1 0.55 4.83 6.73
N GLN A 2 1.74 4.56 7.28
CA GLN A 2 2.70 5.57 7.71
C GLN A 2 4.12 5.15 7.32
N ILE A 3 5.03 6.12 7.23
CA ILE A 3 6.45 5.90 7.02
C ILE A 3 7.11 6.12 8.38
N GLU A 4 7.66 5.06 8.97
CA GLU A 4 8.24 5.09 10.33
C GLU A 4 9.75 4.77 10.32
N GLY A 5 10.28 4.16 9.25
CA GLY A 5 11.70 3.83 9.11
C GLY A 5 12.43 4.63 8.02
N GLU A 6 13.73 4.35 7.85
CA GLU A 6 14.58 5.02 6.86
C GLU A 6 14.24 4.59 5.42
N CYS A 7 13.42 5.41 4.75
CA CYS A 7 13.06 5.17 3.37
C CYS A 7 14.25 5.48 2.43
N VAL A 8 14.71 4.46 1.69
CA VAL A 8 15.77 4.59 0.69
C VAL A 8 15.28 4.93 -0.72
N LEU A 9 14.01 5.32 -0.85
CA LEU A 9 13.37 5.72 -2.12
C LEU A 9 13.51 4.71 -3.28
N CYS A 10 13.58 3.40 -2.98
CA CYS A 10 13.78 2.36 -4.01
C CYS A 10 12.59 2.18 -4.97
N GLY A 11 11.43 2.76 -4.68
CA GLY A 11 10.24 2.70 -5.54
C GLY A 11 9.48 1.37 -5.55
N ALA A 12 9.95 0.32 -4.86
CA ALA A 12 9.28 -0.99 -4.83
C ALA A 12 7.81 -0.89 -4.36
N CYS A 13 7.57 -0.11 -3.31
CA CYS A 13 6.23 0.12 -2.77
C CYS A 13 5.28 0.85 -3.73
N VAL A 14 5.81 1.76 -4.57
CA VAL A 14 5.05 2.47 -5.61
C VAL A 14 4.58 1.48 -6.67
N GLY A 15 5.49 0.62 -7.16
CA GLY A 15 5.18 -0.33 -8.24
C GLY A 15 4.19 -1.43 -7.85
N VAL A 16 4.13 -1.83 -6.57
CA VAL A 16 3.19 -2.87 -6.10
C VAL A 16 1.87 -2.32 -5.58
N CYS A 17 1.73 -1.00 -5.48
CA CYS A 17 0.51 -0.39 -4.95
C CYS A 17 -0.64 -0.68 -5.93
N PRO A 18 -1.66 -1.47 -5.55
CA PRO A 18 -2.77 -1.72 -6.47
C PRO A 18 -3.45 -0.43 -6.88
N VAL A 19 -3.59 0.49 -5.92
CA VAL A 19 -4.39 1.70 -6.04
C VAL A 19 -3.58 2.94 -6.42
N ASP A 20 -2.32 2.76 -6.84
CA ASP A 20 -1.33 3.82 -7.11
C ASP A 20 -1.33 4.96 -6.07
N ASN A 21 -1.54 4.60 -4.80
CA ASN A 21 -1.66 5.57 -3.71
C ASN A 21 -0.30 5.96 -3.10
N LEU A 22 0.79 5.61 -3.76
CA LEU A 22 2.16 5.87 -3.33
C LEU A 22 2.90 6.55 -4.48
N THR A 23 3.58 7.66 -4.19
CA THR A 23 4.37 8.41 -5.19
C THR A 23 5.68 8.88 -4.58
N ILE A 24 6.73 9.00 -5.40
CA ILE A 24 8.00 9.62 -4.98
C ILE A 24 8.10 10.96 -5.69
N VAL A 25 8.12 12.05 -4.92
CA VAL A 25 8.18 13.41 -5.45
C VAL A 25 9.12 14.22 -4.57
N GLY A 26 10.09 14.90 -5.18
CA GLY A 26 11.01 15.79 -4.46
C GLY A 26 11.93 15.08 -3.46
N GLY A 27 12.27 13.81 -3.71
CA GLY A 27 13.11 13.04 -2.79
C GLY A 27 12.36 12.49 -1.57
N GLU A 28 11.03 12.50 -1.58
CA GLU A 28 10.22 11.96 -0.49
C GLU A 28 9.18 10.99 -1.03
N LEU A 29 8.96 9.90 -0.29
CA LEU A 29 7.83 9.01 -0.52
C LEU A 29 6.58 9.62 0.11
N LYS A 30 5.52 9.80 -0.68
CA LYS A 30 4.23 10.32 -0.25
C LYS A 30 3.14 9.26 -0.36
N ILE A 31 2.32 9.17 0.69
CA ILE A 31 1.15 8.30 0.75
C ILE A 31 -0.10 9.17 0.57
N GLY A 32 -0.92 8.86 -0.44
CA GLY A 32 -2.20 9.54 -0.66
C GLY A 32 -3.30 9.09 0.31
N GLU A 33 -4.50 9.66 0.18
CA GLU A 33 -5.65 9.36 1.04
C GLU A 33 -6.44 8.11 0.63
N GLY A 34 -6.21 7.58 -0.59
CA GLY A 34 -6.91 6.42 -1.17
C GLY A 34 -6.37 5.05 -0.74
N CYS A 35 -5.65 4.96 0.38
CA CYS A 35 -5.05 3.70 0.82
C CYS A 35 -6.13 2.70 1.25
N ILE A 36 -6.18 1.53 0.60
CA ILE A 36 -7.14 0.46 0.93
C ILE A 36 -6.65 -0.52 2.00
N GLY A 37 -5.45 -0.31 2.56
CA GLY A 37 -4.89 -1.17 3.61
C GLY A 37 -4.57 -2.60 3.14
N CYS A 38 -4.14 -2.79 1.88
CA CYS A 38 -3.85 -4.14 1.35
C CYS A 38 -2.55 -4.77 1.89
N GLY A 39 -1.63 -3.97 2.46
CA GLY A 39 -0.37 -4.44 3.03
C GLY A 39 0.73 -4.81 2.04
N SER A 40 0.54 -4.63 0.72
CA SER A 40 1.57 -4.98 -0.28
C SER A 40 2.85 -4.15 -0.13
N CYS A 41 2.72 -2.85 0.15
CA CYS A 41 3.88 -1.96 0.29
C CYS A 41 4.72 -2.24 1.55
N GLU A 42 4.08 -2.68 2.64
CA GLU A 42 4.76 -3.13 3.87
C GLU A 42 5.57 -4.39 3.59
N LYS A 43 4.96 -5.41 2.98
CA LYS A 43 5.61 -6.70 2.69
C LYS A 43 6.79 -6.62 1.72
N ILE A 44 6.75 -5.68 0.77
CA ILE A 44 7.82 -5.55 -0.24
C ILE A 44 8.96 -4.63 0.22
N CYS A 45 8.77 -3.88 1.31
CA CYS A 45 9.76 -2.89 1.71
C CYS A 45 11.02 -3.59 2.27
N PRO A 46 12.18 -3.50 1.60
CA PRO A 46 13.38 -4.24 2.02
C PRO A 46 14.00 -3.69 3.31
N VAL A 47 13.63 -2.47 3.69
CA VAL A 47 14.14 -1.76 4.88
C VAL A 47 13.03 -1.51 5.90
N GLU A 48 11.85 -2.14 5.73
CA GLU A 48 10.72 -2.05 6.65
C GLU A 48 10.27 -0.61 6.99
N ALA A 49 10.51 0.35 6.07
CA ALA A 49 10.25 1.77 6.31
C ALA A 49 8.76 2.14 6.35
N ILE A 50 7.87 1.25 5.88
CA ILE A 50 6.42 1.50 5.82
C ILE A 50 5.71 0.54 6.77
N SER A 51 4.91 1.10 7.68
CA SER A 51 4.11 0.35 8.63
C SER A 51 2.68 0.89 8.70
N GLY A 52 1.75 0.11 9.23
CA GLY A 52 0.41 0.61 9.51
C GLY A 52 -0.54 -0.46 10.01
N ARG A 53 -1.55 -0.05 10.78
CA ARG A 53 -2.65 -0.95 11.13
C ARG A 53 -3.42 -1.25 9.84
N LEU A 54 -3.27 -2.49 9.34
CA LEU A 54 -4.34 -3.18 8.64
C LEU A 54 -5.60 -2.94 9.48
N SER A 55 -6.60 -2.25 8.94
CA SER A 55 -7.80 -1.90 9.69
C SER A 55 -8.43 -3.17 10.26
N ARG A 56 -8.23 -3.42 11.56
CA ARG A 56 -8.81 -4.54 12.32
C ARG A 56 -10.30 -4.31 12.59
N SER A 57 -11.08 -3.90 11.60
CA SER A 57 -12.52 -3.74 11.74
C SER A 57 -13.26 -4.84 10.98
N LYS A 58 -13.60 -5.87 11.77
CA LYS A 58 -14.74 -6.80 11.65
C LYS A 58 -14.81 -7.63 10.35
N ASN A 59 -14.56 -8.94 10.49
CA ASN A 59 -14.88 -9.99 9.50
C ASN A 59 -14.25 -9.86 8.11
N PHE A 60 -12.96 -9.52 8.04
CA PHE A 60 -12.17 -9.68 6.82
C PHE A 60 -11.64 -11.12 6.75
N SER A 61 -12.35 -11.98 6.02
CA SER A 61 -11.85 -13.30 5.67
C SER A 61 -10.71 -13.15 4.65
N ARG A 62 -9.84 -14.16 4.51
CA ARG A 62 -8.73 -14.17 3.51
C ARG A 62 -9.20 -13.91 2.06
N GLY A 63 -10.50 -13.89 1.77
CA GLY A 63 -11.09 -13.58 0.45
C GLY A 63 -11.42 -12.10 0.18
N ASP A 64 -11.59 -11.25 1.19
CA ASP A 64 -12.19 -9.92 1.00
C ASP A 64 -11.20 -8.88 0.46
N ILE A 65 -9.91 -8.99 0.82
CA ILE A 65 -8.84 -8.17 0.20
C ILE A 65 -8.73 -8.48 -1.29
N HIS A 66 -8.87 -9.75 -1.68
CA HIS A 66 -8.79 -10.14 -3.07
C HIS A 66 -9.95 -9.56 -3.88
N ILE A 67 -11.18 -9.55 -3.36
CA ILE A 67 -12.32 -8.94 -4.07
C ILE A 67 -12.15 -7.43 -4.24
N LYS A 68 -11.77 -6.66 -3.20
CA LYS A 68 -11.53 -5.21 -3.36
C LYS A 68 -10.40 -4.92 -4.35
N TYR A 69 -9.34 -5.72 -4.33
CA TYR A 69 -8.23 -5.67 -5.31
C TYR A 69 -8.69 -6.02 -6.73
N LEU A 70 -9.52 -7.05 -6.90
CA LEU A 70 -10.09 -7.45 -8.18
C LEU A 70 -11.07 -6.41 -8.72
N LEU A 71 -11.93 -5.84 -7.87
CA LEU A 71 -12.85 -4.76 -8.22
C LEU A 71 -12.06 -3.52 -8.66
N TYR A 72 -11.02 -3.17 -7.92
CA TYR A 72 -10.12 -2.10 -8.31
C TYR A 72 -9.46 -2.37 -9.68
N ARG A 73 -8.91 -3.58 -9.88
CA ARG A 73 -8.31 -3.96 -11.17
C ARG A 73 -9.31 -3.99 -12.33
N LYS A 74 -10.57 -4.36 -12.10
CA LYS A 74 -11.64 -4.37 -13.11
C LYS A 74 -12.04 -2.96 -13.55
N ASN A 75 -11.97 -1.97 -12.66
CA ASN A 75 -12.32 -0.58 -12.95
C ASN A 75 -11.17 0.27 -13.57
N ARG A 76 -10.02 -0.36 -13.90
CA ARG A 76 -8.89 0.28 -14.59
C ARG A 76 -8.82 0.00 -16.09
N ARG A 77 -9.90 -0.50 -16.69
CA ARG A 77 -10.08 -0.61 -18.14
C ARG A 77 -10.95 0.51 -18.67
#